data_AF-A0AAD0XQ29-F1
#
_entry.id   AF-A0AAD0XQ29-F1
#
_cell.length_a   1.000
_cell.length_b   1.000
_cell.length_c   1.000
_cell.angle_alpha   90.00
_cell.angle_beta   90.00
_cell.angle_gamma   90.00
#
_symmetry.space_group_name_H-M   'P 1'
#
loop_
_entity.id
_entity.type
_entity.pdbx_description
1 polymer ?
#
loop_
_entity_poly.entity_id
_entity_poly.type
_entity_poly.pdbx_seq_one_letter_code
_entity_poly.pdbx_strand_id
1 'polypeptide(L)'
;MDSNTGQSSGGHTGLRIGNKVYHYQFFPDDIFHLVRESYDDFAFSYNIVSNRTSILTRLKLDPKEISVLESGLNRLYLVQFRHLQNLELLKKETKFFEELNSPEKKIGLRATAYFTFKERSPISKNIKSEIVSLLGEDFLSDLEHTLEYQLYSPKSPLERMEFPPLPEKMTRDRFPFFKPGSFLNLRDALEGIVFCRILREEWAANPEFKISNIQNSLSLKEIELLKNFYKKQILSLAQIVSERDPGWGYSALVTLGRLHAIEESLRTGYPVFLSSFPENSPIVYREDKEDQKALDYLSEENWSVVSLARKKISEINELTEKEYQIWEDATNRAFELKEGIDNSIPVRVTSGKLIPERENKFLLPIVFPEETVLAEYLKHAKQRETEYHVRLKKLYPFHLLFENCTTEIIRSVQNSFDAKENPFPGEKINFDYSIAFIPFHASDSVFKNWNSTGQTTLLSYRRRKLSELLQKDPSFKNSLRESFTFSSTIYKPNREDHFFPLFTDDVFWLRPIYGTVNLGAGLGATTIGIFTSPFDKGERFQKGFQSLFFSFPEFVFFNIRKGTFPAVSMREIPEEIFRFQDED
;
A
#
# COMPACT_ATOMS: atom_id res chain seq x y z
N MET A 1 10.62 23.43 5.05
CA MET A 1 9.36 23.32 4.28
C MET A 1 9.15 21.84 4.01
N ASP A 2 8.60 21.12 5.01
CA ASP A 2 8.08 19.77 4.80
C ASP A 2 6.62 19.91 4.37
N SER A 3 6.44 20.38 3.14
CA SER A 3 5.16 20.22 2.47
C SER A 3 5.05 18.76 2.09
N ASN A 4 4.09 18.03 2.66
CA ASN A 4 3.62 16.74 2.15
C ASN A 4 3.58 16.79 0.61
N THR A 5 4.60 16.24 -0.03
CA THR A 5 4.91 16.32 -1.47
C THR A 5 3.96 15.48 -2.33
N GLY A 6 2.76 15.15 -1.82
CA GLY A 6 1.66 14.58 -2.60
C GLY A 6 0.74 15.63 -3.24
N GLN A 7 0.73 16.87 -2.74
CA GLN A 7 -0.29 17.87 -3.14
C GLN A 7 0.24 18.98 -4.07
N SER A 8 1.56 19.28 -4.04
CA SER A 8 2.11 20.53 -4.62
C SER A 8 3.13 20.39 -5.77
N SER A 9 3.27 19.22 -6.42
CA SER A 9 4.14 19.13 -7.61
C SER A 9 3.37 19.51 -8.88
N GLY A 10 4.01 20.26 -9.78
CA GLY A 10 3.51 20.73 -11.08
C GLY A 10 3.26 19.62 -12.12
N GLY A 11 2.60 18.54 -11.70
CA GLY A 11 2.33 17.32 -12.46
C GLY A 11 3.04 16.10 -11.87
N HIS A 12 2.82 14.96 -12.52
CA HIS A 12 3.41 13.67 -12.21
C HIS A 12 3.69 12.94 -13.53
N THR A 13 4.76 12.15 -13.56
CA THR A 13 5.15 11.39 -14.76
C THR A 13 5.22 9.91 -14.40
N GLY A 14 4.57 9.10 -15.22
CA GLY A 14 4.62 7.64 -15.12
C GLY A 14 4.81 7.03 -16.51
N LEU A 15 5.35 5.81 -16.53
CA LEU A 15 5.48 5.01 -17.73
C LEU A 15 4.54 3.81 -17.65
N ARG A 16 3.74 3.62 -18.69
CA ARG A 16 2.82 2.50 -18.80
C ARG A 16 3.36 1.43 -19.74
N ILE A 17 3.30 0.16 -19.31
CA ILE A 17 3.55 -1.03 -20.13
C ILE A 17 2.41 -2.02 -19.86
N GLY A 18 1.58 -2.30 -20.87
CA GLY A 18 0.33 -3.06 -20.68
C GLY A 18 -0.56 -2.42 -19.59
N ASN A 19 -0.95 -3.19 -18.58
CA ASN A 19 -1.69 -2.69 -17.41
C ASN A 19 -0.79 -2.24 -16.23
N LYS A 20 0.53 -2.14 -16.39
CA LYS A 20 1.45 -1.73 -15.30
C LYS A 20 1.88 -0.28 -15.49
N VAL A 21 1.76 0.54 -14.46
CA VAL A 21 2.31 1.90 -14.41
C VAL A 21 3.48 1.93 -13.45
N TYR A 22 4.63 2.39 -13.93
CA TYR A 22 5.83 2.65 -13.14
C TYR A 22 5.98 4.16 -12.94
N HIS A 23 6.11 4.60 -11.71
CA HIS A 23 6.36 6.01 -11.39
C HIS A 23 7.11 6.14 -10.07
N TYR A 24 7.82 7.25 -9.90
CA TYR A 24 8.48 7.52 -8.62
C TYR A 24 7.65 8.44 -7.72
N GLN A 25 7.59 8.13 -6.43
CA GLN A 25 6.82 8.88 -5.43
C GLN A 25 7.62 9.03 -4.13
N PHE A 26 7.48 10.19 -3.49
CA PHE A 26 8.09 10.47 -2.20
C PHE A 26 7.18 9.99 -1.07
N PHE A 27 7.74 9.25 -0.12
CA PHE A 27 7.06 8.72 1.05
C PHE A 27 7.59 9.36 2.35
N PRO A 28 6.85 9.32 3.47
CA PRO A 28 7.26 9.93 4.75
C PRO A 28 8.50 9.31 5.41
N ASP A 29 9.08 8.26 4.83
CA ASP A 29 10.33 7.64 5.28
C ASP A 29 11.59 8.33 4.70
N ASP A 30 11.39 9.41 3.94
CA ASP A 30 12.39 10.18 3.19
C ASP A 30 13.15 9.35 2.14
N ILE A 31 12.53 8.29 1.62
CA ILE A 31 13.08 7.48 0.54
C ILE A 31 12.20 7.68 -0.70
N PHE A 32 12.83 7.92 -1.85
CA PHE A 32 12.10 8.07 -3.11
C PHE A 32 11.80 6.71 -3.75
N HIS A 33 10.53 6.30 -3.76
CA HIS A 33 10.12 4.95 -4.15
C HIS A 33 9.72 4.87 -5.61
N LEU A 34 10.22 3.87 -6.34
CA LEU A 34 9.65 3.37 -7.58
C LEU A 34 8.43 2.51 -7.24
N VAL A 35 7.26 3.05 -7.54
CA VAL A 35 5.97 2.40 -7.37
C VAL A 35 5.58 1.70 -8.67
N ARG A 36 4.95 0.53 -8.53
CA ARG A 36 4.32 -0.20 -9.63
C ARG A 36 2.88 -0.54 -9.24
N GLU A 37 1.94 0.05 -9.95
CA GLU A 37 0.50 -0.18 -9.74
C GLU A 37 -0.24 -0.45 -11.06
N SER A 38 -1.52 -0.80 -10.97
CA SER A 38 -2.34 -1.00 -12.16
C SER A 38 -2.67 0.34 -12.83
N TYR A 39 -2.87 0.35 -14.15
CA TYR A 39 -3.27 1.57 -14.83
C TYR A 39 -4.64 2.07 -14.36
N ASP A 40 -5.55 1.15 -14.03
CA ASP A 40 -6.90 1.50 -13.58
C ASP A 40 -6.84 2.23 -12.23
N ASP A 41 -6.07 1.71 -11.28
CA ASP A 41 -5.89 2.34 -9.96
C ASP A 41 -5.22 3.70 -10.10
N PHE A 42 -4.16 3.79 -10.92
CA PHE A 42 -3.45 5.03 -11.20
C PHE A 42 -4.38 6.07 -11.83
N ALA A 43 -5.09 5.70 -12.90
CA ALA A 43 -5.97 6.60 -13.63
C ALA A 43 -7.17 7.03 -12.78
N PHE A 44 -7.74 6.14 -11.97
CA PHE A 44 -8.80 6.48 -11.03
C PHE A 44 -8.29 7.48 -9.97
N SER A 45 -7.18 7.17 -9.31
CA SER A 45 -6.59 8.06 -8.29
C SER A 45 -6.20 9.42 -8.86
N TYR A 46 -5.57 9.43 -10.04
CA TYR A 46 -5.00 10.62 -10.64
C TYR A 46 -6.03 11.45 -11.43
N ASN A 47 -6.74 10.84 -12.37
CA ASN A 47 -7.67 11.55 -13.26
C ASN A 47 -9.03 11.80 -12.63
N ILE A 48 -9.49 10.88 -11.79
CA ILE A 48 -10.81 10.95 -11.18
C ILE A 48 -10.75 11.63 -9.81
N VAL A 49 -10.20 10.94 -8.81
CA VAL A 49 -10.18 11.43 -7.42
C VAL A 49 -9.38 12.73 -7.31
N SER A 50 -8.19 12.76 -7.92
CA SER A 50 -7.33 13.94 -7.87
C SER A 50 -7.67 15.02 -8.89
N ASN A 51 -8.66 14.78 -9.77
CA ASN A 51 -9.10 15.71 -10.83
C ASN A 51 -7.96 16.22 -11.74
N ARG A 52 -6.99 15.37 -12.10
CA ARG A 52 -5.85 15.79 -12.94
C ARG A 52 -6.05 15.36 -14.39
N THR A 53 -5.64 16.19 -15.33
CA THR A 53 -5.58 15.81 -16.75
C THR A 53 -4.25 15.11 -17.01
N SER A 54 -4.26 14.01 -17.77
CA SER A 54 -3.06 13.30 -18.19
C SER A 54 -2.80 13.53 -19.67
N ILE A 55 -1.52 13.70 -20.03
CA ILE A 55 -1.06 13.68 -21.41
C ILE A 55 -0.39 12.33 -21.63
N LEU A 56 -0.91 11.55 -22.57
CA LEU A 56 -0.44 10.21 -22.89
C LEU A 56 0.34 10.28 -24.20
N THR A 57 1.65 10.08 -24.14
CA THR A 57 2.50 9.97 -25.33
C THR A 57 2.74 8.49 -25.64
N ARG A 58 2.28 8.03 -26.82
CA ARG A 58 2.42 6.62 -27.24
C ARG A 58 3.77 6.44 -27.92
N LEU A 59 4.61 5.56 -27.37
CA LEU A 59 5.89 5.19 -27.96
C LEU A 59 5.70 4.07 -28.98
N LYS A 60 6.47 4.13 -30.06
CA LYS A 60 6.59 3.07 -31.08
C LYS A 60 7.81 2.23 -30.76
N LEU A 61 7.60 1.21 -29.94
CA LEU A 61 8.63 0.24 -29.57
C LEU A 61 8.32 -1.11 -30.23
N ASP A 62 9.34 -1.82 -30.67
CA ASP A 62 9.19 -3.21 -31.09
C ASP A 62 9.08 -4.15 -29.86
N PRO A 63 8.66 -5.43 -30.03
CA PRO A 63 8.51 -6.36 -28.91
C PRO A 63 9.80 -6.60 -28.11
N LYS A 64 10.97 -6.52 -28.76
CA LYS A 64 12.27 -6.68 -28.09
C LYS A 64 12.57 -5.47 -27.21
N GLU A 65 12.33 -4.26 -27.72
CA GLU A 65 12.50 -3.00 -26.99
C GLU A 65 11.54 -2.92 -25.78
N ILE A 66 10.30 -3.35 -25.94
CA ILE A 66 9.32 -3.45 -24.84
C ILE A 66 9.84 -4.42 -23.77
N SER A 67 10.34 -5.58 -24.16
CA SER A 67 10.89 -6.59 -23.24
C SER A 67 12.12 -6.07 -22.47
N VAL A 68 13.02 -5.34 -23.14
CA VAL A 68 14.19 -4.70 -22.52
C VAL A 68 13.76 -3.68 -21.47
N LEU A 69 12.82 -2.81 -21.84
CA LEU A 69 12.29 -1.77 -20.97
C LEU A 69 11.56 -2.33 -19.75
N GLU A 70 10.66 -3.30 -19.96
CA GLU A 70 9.94 -3.96 -18.88
C GLU A 70 10.90 -4.70 -17.94
N SER A 71 11.89 -5.42 -18.49
CA SER A 71 12.89 -6.13 -17.69
C SER A 71 13.75 -5.17 -16.86
N GLY A 72 14.17 -4.04 -17.44
CA GLY A 72 14.95 -3.00 -16.77
C GLY A 72 14.21 -2.40 -15.58
N LEU A 73 12.95 -1.99 -15.79
CA LEU A 73 12.12 -1.40 -14.75
C LEU A 73 11.71 -2.41 -13.67
N ASN A 74 11.37 -3.64 -14.05
CA ASN A 74 11.11 -4.71 -13.10
C ASN A 74 12.33 -5.01 -12.23
N ARG A 75 13.53 -5.02 -12.81
CA ARG A 75 14.77 -5.19 -12.04
C ARG A 75 14.97 -4.07 -11.03
N LEU A 76 14.85 -2.80 -11.44
CA LEU A 76 14.97 -1.65 -10.55
C LEU A 76 13.95 -1.71 -9.41
N TYR A 77 12.69 -2.01 -9.75
CA TYR A 77 11.60 -2.18 -8.80
C TYR A 77 11.90 -3.29 -7.78
N LEU A 78 12.31 -4.48 -8.24
CA LEU A 78 12.62 -5.61 -7.36
C LEU A 78 13.83 -5.36 -6.46
N VAL A 79 14.87 -4.69 -6.98
CA VAL A 79 16.05 -4.29 -6.20
C VAL A 79 15.65 -3.34 -5.07
N GLN A 80 14.91 -2.28 -5.38
CA GLN A 80 14.47 -1.33 -4.37
C GLN A 80 13.48 -1.97 -3.38
N PHE A 81 12.54 -2.77 -3.88
CA PHE A 81 11.61 -3.51 -3.03
C PHE A 81 12.36 -4.38 -2.02
N ARG A 82 13.41 -5.09 -2.45
CA ARG A 82 14.24 -5.89 -1.54
C ARG A 82 15.02 -5.03 -0.54
N HIS A 83 15.53 -3.88 -0.96
CA HIS A 83 16.16 -2.92 -0.06
C HIS A 83 15.20 -2.46 1.05
N LEU A 84 13.96 -2.10 0.71
CA LEU A 84 12.94 -1.70 1.68
C LEU A 84 12.56 -2.87 2.60
N GLN A 85 12.43 -4.08 2.07
CA GLN A 85 12.19 -5.28 2.90
C GLN A 85 13.32 -5.54 3.91
N ASN A 86 14.58 -5.33 3.52
CA ASN A 86 15.71 -5.48 4.44
C ASN A 86 15.66 -4.42 5.56
N LEU A 87 15.24 -3.19 5.27
CA LEU A 87 15.03 -2.15 6.28
C LEU A 87 13.92 -2.56 7.26
N GLU A 88 12.79 -3.06 6.76
CA GLU A 88 11.70 -3.55 7.62
C GLU A 88 12.13 -4.74 8.49
N LEU A 89 12.99 -5.62 7.97
CA LEU A 89 13.57 -6.70 8.75
C LEU A 89 14.46 -6.19 9.90
N LEU A 90 15.28 -5.15 9.65
CA LEU A 90 16.09 -4.52 10.69
C LEU A 90 15.22 -3.81 11.74
N LYS A 91 14.14 -3.13 11.34
CA LYS A 91 13.16 -2.56 12.27
C LYS A 91 12.52 -3.64 13.16
N LYS A 92 12.15 -4.78 12.58
CA LYS A 92 11.60 -5.93 13.32
C LYS A 92 12.64 -6.53 14.29
N GLU A 93 13.92 -6.57 13.92
CA GLU A 93 15.03 -6.97 14.80
C GLU A 93 15.19 -5.98 15.98
N THR A 94 15.19 -4.67 15.73
CA THR A 94 15.24 -3.65 16.77
C THR A 94 14.05 -3.78 17.74
N LYS A 95 12.81 -3.85 17.23
CA LYS A 95 11.60 -4.00 18.07
C LYS A 95 11.71 -5.24 18.96
N PHE A 96 12.18 -6.36 18.43
CA PHE A 96 12.37 -7.58 19.20
C PHE A 96 13.35 -7.39 20.36
N PHE A 97 14.48 -6.71 20.15
CA PHE A 97 15.43 -6.41 21.22
C PHE A 97 14.92 -5.35 22.21
N GLU A 98 14.07 -4.42 21.79
CA GLU A 98 13.40 -3.49 22.70
C GLU A 98 12.47 -4.24 23.66
N GLU A 99 11.70 -5.20 23.15
CA GLU A 99 10.82 -6.05 23.96
C GLU A 99 11.63 -6.96 24.92
N LEU A 100 12.75 -7.52 24.47
CA LEU A 100 13.68 -8.28 25.32
C LEU A 100 14.34 -7.43 26.42
N ASN A 101 14.54 -6.14 26.18
CA ASN A 101 15.08 -5.22 27.19
C ASN A 101 14.00 -4.63 28.10
N SER A 102 12.72 -4.81 27.78
CA SER A 102 11.62 -4.33 28.62
C SER A 102 11.59 -5.02 29.99
N PRO A 103 11.12 -4.35 31.06
CA PRO A 103 11.00 -4.98 32.38
C PRO A 103 10.07 -6.19 32.42
N GLU A 104 9.03 -6.20 31.57
CA GLU A 104 8.08 -7.31 31.50
C GLU A 104 8.64 -8.55 30.79
N LYS A 105 9.70 -8.39 29.98
CA LYS A 105 10.31 -9.46 29.17
C LYS A 105 9.30 -10.26 28.33
N LYS A 106 8.23 -9.59 27.89
CA LYS A 106 7.21 -10.17 27.02
C LYS A 106 7.47 -9.78 25.58
N ILE A 107 7.44 -10.76 24.69
CA ILE A 107 7.65 -10.56 23.25
C ILE A 107 6.34 -10.72 22.49
N GLY A 108 6.11 -9.84 21.53
CA GLY A 108 5.06 -9.97 20.52
C GLY A 108 5.43 -11.03 19.47
N LEU A 109 4.69 -12.14 19.47
CA LEU A 109 4.87 -13.21 18.48
C LEU A 109 3.81 -13.08 17.39
N ARG A 110 4.21 -13.15 16.12
CA ARG A 110 3.32 -12.84 14.99
C ARG A 110 2.23 -13.91 14.83
N ALA A 111 1.06 -13.49 14.37
CA ALA A 111 -0.10 -14.34 14.12
C ALA A 111 -0.60 -15.16 15.32
N THR A 112 -0.14 -14.87 16.54
CA THR A 112 -0.55 -15.60 17.75
C THR A 112 -1.84 -15.05 18.37
N ALA A 113 -2.18 -13.77 18.12
CA ALA A 113 -3.39 -13.16 18.66
C ALA A 113 -4.68 -13.79 18.12
N TYR A 114 -4.61 -14.47 16.96
CA TYR A 114 -5.72 -15.18 16.34
C TYR A 114 -6.17 -16.41 17.12
N PHE A 115 -5.48 -16.78 18.21
CA PHE A 115 -5.80 -17.97 19.01
C PHE A 115 -6.03 -17.60 20.47
N THR A 116 -6.85 -18.41 21.15
CA THR A 116 -7.15 -18.25 22.58
C THR A 116 -7.10 -19.58 23.30
N PHE A 117 -6.38 -19.63 24.42
CA PHE A 117 -6.30 -20.80 25.31
C PHE A 117 -7.54 -20.97 26.19
N LYS A 118 -8.47 -19.99 26.18
CA LYS A 118 -9.67 -20.00 27.03
C LYS A 118 -10.65 -21.10 26.62
N GLU A 119 -10.62 -21.52 25.36
CA GLU A 119 -11.57 -22.46 24.78
C GLU A 119 -10.84 -23.48 23.92
N ARG A 120 -11.34 -24.73 23.94
CA ARG A 120 -10.88 -25.78 23.04
C ARG A 120 -11.77 -25.83 21.80
N SER A 121 -11.16 -26.07 20.65
CA SER A 121 -11.85 -26.12 19.36
C SER A 121 -11.78 -27.51 18.72
N PRO A 122 -12.93 -28.07 18.29
CA PRO A 122 -12.96 -29.25 17.44
C PRO A 122 -12.17 -29.07 16.13
N ILE A 123 -12.06 -27.84 15.64
CA ILE A 123 -11.30 -27.51 14.43
C ILE A 123 -9.82 -27.79 14.65
N SER A 124 -9.24 -27.31 15.76
CA SER A 124 -7.84 -27.56 16.12
C SER A 124 -7.56 -29.05 16.29
N LYS A 125 -8.50 -29.77 16.91
CA LYS A 125 -8.43 -31.23 17.07
C LYS A 125 -8.40 -31.96 15.71
N ASN A 126 -9.25 -31.54 14.77
CA ASN A 126 -9.27 -32.12 13.43
C ASN A 126 -7.98 -31.83 12.67
N ILE A 127 -7.51 -30.57 12.68
CA ILE A 127 -6.24 -30.17 12.03
C ILE A 127 -5.07 -30.93 12.64
N LYS A 128 -5.01 -31.03 13.97
CA LYS A 128 -4.00 -31.85 14.67
C LYS A 128 -4.01 -33.30 14.18
N SER A 129 -5.20 -33.90 14.05
CA SER A 129 -5.34 -35.30 13.61
C SER A 129 -4.85 -35.50 12.16
N GLU A 130 -5.14 -34.56 11.27
CA GLU A 130 -4.64 -34.57 9.89
C GLU A 130 -3.11 -34.41 9.83
N ILE A 131 -2.53 -33.48 10.60
CA ILE A 131 -1.07 -33.29 10.68
C ILE A 131 -0.40 -34.55 11.24
N VAL A 132 -0.94 -35.15 12.29
CA VAL A 132 -0.46 -36.42 12.85
C VAL A 132 -0.53 -37.54 11.82
N SER A 133 -1.60 -37.62 11.04
CA SER A 133 -1.71 -38.63 9.98
C SER A 133 -0.68 -38.45 8.87
N LEU A 134 -0.23 -37.22 8.59
CA LEU A 134 0.73 -36.91 7.53
C LEU A 134 2.18 -37.04 7.99
N LEU A 135 2.49 -36.64 9.24
CA LEU A 135 3.86 -36.49 9.73
C LEU A 135 4.24 -37.47 10.86
N GLY A 136 3.27 -38.19 11.43
CA GLY A 136 3.46 -39.15 12.53
C GLY A 136 2.93 -38.66 13.88
N GLU A 137 2.60 -39.62 14.77
CA GLU A 137 1.99 -39.35 16.10
C GLU A 137 2.88 -38.49 17.01
N ASP A 138 4.18 -38.73 16.98
CA ASP A 138 5.15 -38.06 17.87
C ASP A 138 5.68 -36.73 17.30
N PHE A 139 5.39 -36.40 16.03
CA PHE A 139 6.02 -35.29 15.32
C PHE A 139 5.88 -33.94 16.04
N LEU A 140 4.67 -33.60 16.51
CA LEU A 140 4.43 -32.32 17.20
C LEU A 140 5.16 -32.24 18.54
N SER A 141 5.26 -33.37 19.26
CA SER A 141 5.98 -33.44 20.53
C SER A 141 7.49 -33.34 20.31
N ASP A 142 8.02 -34.05 19.32
CA ASP A 142 9.42 -34.01 18.94
C ASP A 142 9.83 -32.62 18.44
N LEU A 143 8.96 -31.95 17.69
CA LEU A 143 9.17 -30.59 17.23
C LEU A 143 9.21 -29.60 18.42
N GLU A 144 8.20 -29.62 19.29
CA GLU A 144 8.15 -28.74 20.48
C GLU A 144 9.41 -28.94 21.33
N HIS A 145 9.76 -30.19 21.64
CA HIS A 145 10.96 -30.53 22.42
C HIS A 145 12.26 -30.08 21.74
N THR A 146 12.39 -30.26 20.42
CA THR A 146 13.57 -29.82 19.67
C THR A 146 13.75 -28.31 19.74
N LEU A 147 12.66 -27.55 19.59
CA LEU A 147 12.68 -26.09 19.65
C LEU A 147 12.96 -25.59 21.08
N GLU A 148 12.33 -26.19 22.09
CA GLU A 148 12.59 -25.87 23.49
C GLU A 148 14.06 -26.16 23.86
N TYR A 149 14.60 -27.30 23.46
CA TYR A 149 16.01 -27.63 23.68
C TYR A 149 16.97 -26.60 23.03
N GLN A 150 16.64 -26.11 21.84
CA GLN A 150 17.42 -25.04 21.18
C GLN A 150 17.44 -23.74 21.99
N LEU A 151 16.32 -23.41 22.66
CA LEU A 151 16.18 -22.19 23.45
C LEU A 151 16.78 -22.29 24.85
N TYR A 152 16.69 -23.45 25.49
CA TYR A 152 17.17 -23.70 26.86
C TYR A 152 18.65 -24.10 26.95
N SER A 153 19.25 -24.53 25.85
CA SER A 153 20.66 -24.93 25.84
C SER A 153 21.59 -23.73 26.18
N PRO A 154 22.70 -23.93 26.91
CA PRO A 154 23.80 -22.94 27.09
C PRO A 154 24.56 -22.60 25.79
N LYS A 155 23.98 -22.96 24.64
CA LYS A 155 24.40 -22.58 23.28
C LYS A 155 23.24 -21.92 22.54
N SER A 156 22.26 -21.39 23.29
CA SER A 156 21.05 -20.75 22.75
C SER A 156 21.44 -19.67 21.74
N PRO A 157 20.68 -19.50 20.64
CA PRO A 157 20.89 -18.40 19.70
C PRO A 157 20.96 -17.03 20.38
N LEU A 158 20.30 -16.86 21.54
CA LEU A 158 20.29 -15.62 22.30
C LEU A 158 21.62 -15.35 23.03
N GLU A 159 22.38 -16.36 23.44
CA GLU A 159 23.71 -16.18 24.05
C GLU A 159 24.80 -15.91 23.00
N ARG A 160 24.56 -16.31 21.75
CA ARG A 160 25.50 -16.16 20.63
C ARG A 160 24.82 -15.48 19.45
N MET A 161 24.27 -14.29 19.71
CA MET A 161 23.63 -13.51 18.67
C MET A 161 24.63 -13.13 17.57
N GLU A 162 24.34 -13.55 16.35
CA GLU A 162 25.07 -13.07 15.18
C GLU A 162 24.35 -11.86 14.60
N PHE A 163 25.11 -10.78 14.40
CA PHE A 163 24.71 -9.60 13.67
C PHE A 163 25.48 -9.56 12.35
N PRO A 164 24.94 -10.14 11.25
CA PRO A 164 25.60 -10.10 9.95
C PRO A 164 25.96 -8.65 9.57
N PRO A 165 27.15 -8.41 9.00
CA PRO A 165 27.54 -7.06 8.60
C PRO A 165 26.56 -6.52 7.56
N LEU A 166 26.28 -5.22 7.64
CA LEU A 166 25.53 -4.54 6.58
C LEU A 166 26.32 -4.61 5.27
N PRO A 167 25.65 -4.70 4.10
CA PRO A 167 26.34 -4.76 2.82
C PRO A 167 27.24 -3.54 2.63
N GLU A 168 28.54 -3.74 2.42
CA GLU A 168 29.53 -2.66 2.31
C GLU A 168 29.17 -1.63 1.23
N LYS A 169 28.59 -2.10 0.13
CA LYS A 169 28.11 -1.27 -0.99
C LYS A 169 26.67 -1.63 -1.33
N MET A 170 25.85 -0.60 -1.51
CA MET A 170 24.47 -0.72 -1.98
C MET A 170 24.38 0.00 -3.32
N THR A 171 23.75 -0.62 -4.31
CA THR A 171 23.61 -0.06 -5.65
C THR A 171 22.20 -0.34 -6.17
N ARG A 172 21.71 0.52 -7.07
CA ARG A 172 20.35 0.40 -7.62
C ARG A 172 20.19 -0.74 -8.62
N ASP A 173 21.29 -1.26 -9.15
CA ASP A 173 21.32 -2.26 -10.22
C ASP A 173 21.51 -3.70 -9.71
N ARG A 174 22.00 -3.90 -8.48
CA ARG A 174 22.31 -5.25 -7.96
C ARG A 174 21.29 -5.68 -6.92
N PHE A 175 20.86 -6.94 -7.02
CA PHE A 175 19.94 -7.50 -6.04
C PHE A 175 20.59 -7.56 -4.65
N PRO A 176 20.00 -6.95 -3.61
CA PRO A 176 20.63 -6.82 -2.31
C PRO A 176 20.33 -8.05 -1.46
N PHE A 177 21.11 -9.11 -1.71
CA PHE A 177 21.12 -10.28 -0.84
C PHE A 177 21.51 -9.85 0.58
N PHE A 178 20.64 -10.16 1.53
CA PHE A 178 20.80 -9.80 2.93
C PHE A 178 20.61 -11.06 3.76
N LYS A 179 21.65 -11.44 4.50
CA LYS A 179 21.58 -12.57 5.42
C LYS A 179 20.84 -12.10 6.68
N PRO A 180 19.67 -12.67 7.04
CA PRO A 180 19.04 -12.36 8.31
C PRO A 180 19.96 -12.77 9.47
N GLY A 181 19.94 -11.99 10.56
CA GLY A 181 20.66 -12.34 11.79
C GLY A 181 19.99 -13.49 12.55
N SER A 182 20.60 -13.92 13.66
CA SER A 182 20.07 -15.04 14.47
C SER A 182 18.69 -14.76 15.08
N PHE A 183 18.24 -13.50 15.08
CA PHE A 183 16.93 -13.12 15.61
C PHE A 183 15.77 -13.83 14.91
N LEU A 184 15.88 -14.09 13.59
CA LEU A 184 14.81 -14.74 12.84
C LEU A 184 14.63 -16.20 13.28
N ASN A 185 15.75 -16.91 13.45
CA ASN A 185 15.73 -18.29 13.95
C ASN A 185 15.15 -18.36 15.37
N LEU A 186 15.51 -17.40 16.23
CA LEU A 186 14.97 -17.30 17.59
C LEU A 186 13.46 -17.05 17.57
N ARG A 187 13.00 -16.16 16.69
CA ARG A 187 11.58 -15.84 16.53
C ARG A 187 10.78 -17.01 15.97
N ASP A 188 11.31 -17.70 14.96
CA ASP A 188 10.69 -18.90 14.39
C ASP A 188 10.59 -20.04 15.41
N ALA A 189 11.60 -20.23 16.26
CA ALA A 189 11.55 -21.23 17.33
C ALA A 189 10.45 -20.90 18.35
N LEU A 190 10.33 -19.64 18.76
CA LEU A 190 9.29 -19.18 19.68
C LEU A 190 7.88 -19.32 19.09
N GLU A 191 7.70 -18.88 17.85
CA GLU A 191 6.43 -19.01 17.11
C GLU A 191 6.07 -20.49 16.88
N GLY A 192 7.06 -21.33 16.58
CA GLY A 192 6.92 -22.77 16.43
C GLY A 192 6.50 -23.50 17.71
N ILE A 193 7.04 -23.11 18.87
CA ILE A 193 6.57 -23.63 20.18
C ILE A 193 5.11 -23.27 20.40
N VAL A 194 4.72 -22.01 20.15
CA VAL A 194 3.31 -21.59 20.29
C VAL A 194 2.41 -22.35 19.31
N PHE A 195 2.84 -22.56 18.07
CA PHE A 195 2.13 -23.41 17.10
C PHE A 195 1.89 -24.83 17.64
N CYS A 196 2.91 -25.48 18.19
CA CYS A 196 2.78 -26.82 18.78
C CYS A 196 1.79 -26.81 19.95
N ARG A 197 1.85 -25.79 20.82
CA ARG A 197 0.91 -25.63 21.95
C ARG A 197 -0.53 -25.45 21.50
N ILE A 198 -0.78 -24.61 20.49
CA ILE A 198 -2.11 -24.39 19.92
C ILE A 198 -2.74 -25.72 19.49
N LEU A 199 -1.99 -26.56 18.76
CA LEU A 199 -2.51 -27.86 18.30
C LEU A 199 -2.59 -28.88 19.44
N ARG A 200 -1.57 -28.96 20.31
CA ARG A 200 -1.53 -29.91 21.43
C ARG A 200 -2.69 -29.70 22.39
N GLU A 201 -2.95 -28.45 22.75
CA GLU A 201 -3.98 -28.02 23.70
C GLU A 201 -5.31 -27.63 23.04
N GLU A 202 -5.38 -27.74 21.72
CA GLU A 202 -6.56 -27.53 20.89
C GLU A 202 -7.16 -26.12 21.01
N TRP A 203 -6.32 -25.07 21.10
CA TRP A 203 -6.78 -23.68 21.29
C TRP A 203 -7.74 -23.24 20.18
N ALA A 204 -8.79 -22.52 20.54
CA ALA A 204 -9.77 -21.99 19.59
C ALA A 204 -9.26 -20.72 18.88
N ALA A 205 -9.91 -20.37 17.77
CA ALA A 205 -9.70 -19.08 17.12
C ALA A 205 -10.31 -17.96 17.97
N ASN A 206 -9.55 -16.88 18.19
CA ASN A 206 -9.99 -15.73 18.98
C ASN A 206 -11.09 -14.95 18.22
N PRO A 207 -12.30 -14.80 18.79
CA PRO A 207 -13.40 -14.09 18.14
C PRO A 207 -13.10 -12.62 17.83
N GLU A 208 -12.25 -11.94 18.60
CA GLU A 208 -11.91 -10.52 18.39
C GLU A 208 -11.17 -10.26 17.09
N PHE A 209 -10.46 -11.27 16.56
CA PHE A 209 -9.66 -11.15 15.34
C PHE A 209 -10.24 -11.92 14.16
N LYS A 210 -11.53 -12.26 14.23
CA LYS A 210 -12.30 -12.80 13.11
C LYS A 210 -13.12 -11.69 12.46
N ILE A 211 -13.20 -11.72 11.14
CA ILE A 211 -14.08 -10.88 10.35
C ILE A 211 -15.10 -11.79 9.69
N SER A 212 -16.39 -11.56 9.97
CA SER A 212 -17.48 -12.32 9.35
C SER A 212 -18.29 -11.41 8.41
N ASN A 213 -18.39 -11.81 7.15
CA ASN A 213 -19.28 -11.16 6.20
C ASN A 213 -20.68 -11.78 6.30
N ILE A 214 -21.47 -11.31 7.26
CA ILE A 214 -22.84 -11.82 7.50
C ILE A 214 -23.80 -11.43 6.38
N GLN A 215 -23.45 -10.42 5.57
CA GLN A 215 -24.36 -9.86 4.57
C GLN A 215 -24.63 -10.82 3.40
N ASN A 216 -23.68 -11.70 3.05
CA ASN A 216 -23.87 -12.62 1.94
C ASN A 216 -23.36 -14.03 2.25
N SER A 217 -24.21 -15.03 2.07
CA SER A 217 -23.84 -16.43 2.20
C SER A 217 -22.89 -16.88 1.08
N LEU A 218 -22.14 -17.95 1.34
CA LEU A 218 -21.33 -18.65 0.36
C LEU A 218 -22.23 -19.31 -0.70
N SER A 219 -21.84 -19.20 -1.96
CA SER A 219 -22.40 -19.98 -3.06
C SER A 219 -21.87 -21.42 -3.04
N LEU A 220 -22.56 -22.32 -3.74
CA LEU A 220 -22.11 -23.72 -3.88
C LEU A 220 -20.70 -23.84 -4.47
N LYS A 221 -20.37 -22.98 -5.44
CA LYS A 221 -19.04 -22.93 -6.06
C LYS A 221 -17.97 -22.48 -5.06
N GLU A 222 -18.24 -21.44 -4.28
CA GLU A 222 -17.31 -20.97 -3.23
C GLU A 222 -17.09 -22.03 -2.15
N ILE A 223 -18.14 -22.76 -1.75
CA ILE A 223 -18.04 -23.87 -0.80
C ILE A 223 -17.11 -24.97 -1.35
N GLU A 224 -17.26 -25.34 -2.62
CA GLU A 224 -16.40 -26.34 -3.25
C GLU A 224 -14.94 -25.87 -3.32
N LEU A 225 -14.72 -24.62 -3.74
CA LEU A 225 -13.39 -24.01 -3.80
C LEU A 225 -12.72 -23.96 -2.43
N LEU A 226 -13.45 -23.54 -1.39
CA LEU A 226 -12.93 -23.49 -0.02
C LEU A 226 -12.61 -24.88 0.54
N LYS A 227 -13.43 -25.90 0.26
CA LYS A 227 -13.13 -27.29 0.66
C LYS A 227 -11.86 -27.82 0.02
N ASN A 228 -11.68 -27.56 -1.28
CA ASN A 228 -10.48 -27.97 -2.01
C ASN A 228 -9.24 -27.19 -1.52
N PHE A 229 -9.40 -25.90 -1.28
CA PHE A 229 -8.35 -25.04 -0.75
C PHE A 229 -7.95 -25.46 0.67
N TYR A 230 -8.90 -25.78 1.55
CA TYR A 230 -8.64 -26.29 2.91
C TYR A 230 -7.71 -27.52 2.88
N LYS A 231 -8.03 -28.52 2.03
CA LYS A 231 -7.19 -29.71 1.87
C LYS A 231 -5.77 -29.38 1.41
N LYS A 232 -5.63 -28.45 0.46
CA LYS A 232 -4.31 -27.97 0.02
C LYS A 232 -3.55 -27.26 1.13
N GLN A 233 -4.24 -26.45 1.94
CA GLN A 233 -3.64 -25.74 3.07
C GLN A 233 -3.15 -26.69 4.16
N ILE A 234 -3.83 -27.81 4.41
CA ILE A 234 -3.34 -28.85 5.32
C ILE A 234 -2.02 -29.45 4.82
N LEU A 235 -1.93 -29.77 3.52
CA LEU A 235 -0.69 -30.28 2.92
C LEU A 235 0.43 -29.24 2.97
N SER A 236 0.11 -27.98 2.66
CA SER A 236 1.06 -26.87 2.74
C SER A 236 1.54 -26.64 4.18
N LEU A 237 0.64 -26.72 5.17
CA LEU A 237 1.01 -26.62 6.58
C LEU A 237 1.98 -27.73 6.98
N ALA A 238 1.69 -28.97 6.58
CA ALA A 238 2.57 -30.12 6.83
C ALA A 238 3.97 -29.93 6.20
N GLN A 239 4.03 -29.38 4.99
CA GLN A 239 5.29 -29.05 4.30
C GLN A 239 6.06 -27.96 5.05
N ILE A 240 5.40 -26.85 5.42
CA ILE A 240 6.02 -25.71 6.13
C ILE A 240 6.70 -26.17 7.42
N VAL A 241 6.00 -26.98 8.24
CA VAL A 241 6.53 -27.44 9.53
C VAL A 241 7.60 -28.53 9.38
N SER A 242 7.67 -29.20 8.23
CA SER A 242 8.69 -30.20 7.93
C SER A 242 9.98 -29.58 7.40
N GLU A 243 9.88 -28.69 6.41
CA GLU A 243 11.03 -28.05 5.76
C GLU A 243 11.70 -27.00 6.66
N ARG A 244 10.90 -26.22 7.40
CA ARG A 244 11.35 -25.18 8.34
C ARG A 244 12.28 -24.14 7.71
N ASP A 245 11.94 -23.69 6.51
CA ASP A 245 12.60 -22.54 5.87
C ASP A 245 12.51 -21.26 6.74
N PRO A 246 13.43 -20.29 6.59
CA PRO A 246 13.40 -19.07 7.39
C PRO A 246 12.05 -18.33 7.30
N GLY A 247 11.42 -18.07 8.46
CA GLY A 247 10.06 -17.53 8.57
C GLY A 247 8.95 -18.59 8.67
N TRP A 248 9.27 -19.88 8.81
CA TRP A 248 8.30 -20.96 8.83
C TRP A 248 7.33 -20.88 10.02
N GLY A 249 7.77 -20.45 11.21
CA GLY A 249 6.94 -20.43 12.42
C GLY A 249 5.74 -19.49 12.26
N TYR A 250 6.03 -18.28 11.78
CA TYR A 250 5.01 -17.31 11.37
C TYR A 250 4.10 -17.84 10.26
N SER A 251 4.68 -18.44 9.21
CA SER A 251 3.91 -18.94 8.07
C SER A 251 2.94 -20.06 8.50
N ALA A 252 3.38 -20.97 9.37
CA ALA A 252 2.57 -22.03 9.94
C ALA A 252 1.40 -21.49 10.77
N LEU A 253 1.63 -20.46 11.60
CA LEU A 253 0.58 -19.81 12.40
C LEU A 253 -0.47 -19.11 11.53
N VAL A 254 -0.05 -18.42 10.46
CA VAL A 254 -0.98 -17.79 9.50
C VAL A 254 -1.82 -18.84 8.79
N THR A 255 -1.19 -19.89 8.25
CA THR A 255 -1.91 -20.99 7.59
C THR A 255 -2.88 -21.67 8.55
N LEU A 256 -2.47 -21.91 9.80
CA LEU A 256 -3.35 -22.45 10.84
C LEU A 256 -4.54 -21.53 11.12
N GLY A 257 -4.32 -20.22 11.25
CA GLY A 257 -5.39 -19.25 11.46
C GLY A 257 -6.38 -19.21 10.29
N ARG A 258 -5.88 -19.29 9.06
CA ARG A 258 -6.73 -19.38 7.85
C ARG A 258 -7.52 -20.67 7.79
N LEU A 259 -6.93 -21.82 8.13
CA LEU A 259 -7.65 -23.09 8.22
C LEU A 259 -8.83 -23.00 9.21
N HIS A 260 -8.63 -22.34 10.35
CA HIS A 260 -9.70 -22.04 11.29
C HIS A 260 -10.82 -21.18 10.69
N ALA A 261 -10.45 -20.12 9.98
CA ALA A 261 -11.41 -19.22 9.34
C ALA A 261 -12.19 -19.92 8.20
N ILE A 262 -11.51 -20.75 7.41
CA ILE A 262 -12.13 -21.53 6.31
C ILE A 262 -13.11 -22.57 6.87
N GLU A 263 -12.72 -23.33 7.89
CA GLU A 263 -13.59 -24.34 8.50
C GLU A 263 -14.83 -23.68 9.13
N GLU A 264 -14.65 -22.54 9.80
CA GLU A 264 -15.75 -21.74 10.32
C GLU A 264 -16.66 -21.22 9.19
N SER A 265 -16.08 -20.82 8.06
CA SER A 265 -16.83 -20.39 6.89
C SER A 265 -17.71 -21.51 6.34
N LEU A 266 -17.14 -22.71 6.21
CA LEU A 266 -17.85 -23.90 5.73
C LEU A 266 -18.96 -24.34 6.70
N ARG A 267 -18.73 -24.20 8.02
CA ARG A 267 -19.69 -24.56 9.07
C ARG A 267 -20.86 -23.59 9.14
N THR A 268 -20.59 -22.29 9.02
CA THR A 268 -21.62 -21.23 9.15
C THR A 268 -22.32 -20.93 7.83
N GLY A 269 -21.70 -21.25 6.69
CA GLY A 269 -22.19 -20.90 5.37
C GLY A 269 -21.92 -19.43 4.98
N TYR A 270 -21.13 -18.71 5.77
CA TYR A 270 -20.76 -17.31 5.53
C TYR A 270 -19.25 -17.15 5.44
N PRO A 271 -18.71 -16.24 4.60
CA PRO A 271 -17.27 -15.99 4.57
C PRO A 271 -16.76 -15.45 5.91
N VAL A 272 -15.75 -16.11 6.47
CA VAL A 272 -15.02 -15.72 7.67
C VAL A 272 -13.54 -15.61 7.33
N PHE A 273 -12.90 -14.52 7.74
CA PHE A 273 -11.49 -14.23 7.50
C PHE A 273 -10.77 -13.79 8.77
N LEU A 274 -9.44 -13.79 8.73
CA LEU A 274 -8.64 -13.18 9.79
C LEU A 274 -8.67 -11.64 9.64
N SER A 275 -8.64 -10.94 10.78
CA SER A 275 -8.40 -9.50 10.80
C SER A 275 -6.91 -9.21 10.49
N SER A 276 -6.63 -8.72 9.29
CA SER A 276 -5.29 -8.60 8.72
C SER A 276 -4.71 -7.18 8.76
N PHE A 277 -5.40 -6.22 9.37
CA PHE A 277 -4.85 -4.87 9.57
C PHE A 277 -3.63 -4.92 10.51
N PRO A 278 -2.50 -4.28 10.16
CA PRO A 278 -1.37 -4.08 11.07
C PRO A 278 -1.76 -3.38 12.38
N GLU A 279 -1.00 -3.63 13.44
CA GLU A 279 -1.24 -2.97 14.74
C GLU A 279 -1.00 -1.46 14.69
N ASN A 280 0.05 -1.06 13.96
CA ASN A 280 0.45 0.34 13.81
C ASN A 280 -0.17 1.02 12.57
N SER A 281 -1.29 0.50 12.07
CA SER A 281 -2.00 1.14 10.95
C SER A 281 -2.38 2.57 11.32
N PRO A 282 -2.12 3.56 10.45
CA PRO A 282 -2.67 4.90 10.59
C PRO A 282 -4.17 4.84 10.82
N ILE A 283 -4.64 5.65 11.77
CA ILE A 283 -6.05 5.71 12.16
C ILE A 283 -6.64 7.01 11.64
N VAL A 284 -7.79 6.92 10.99
CA VAL A 284 -8.57 8.07 10.55
C VAL A 284 -9.76 8.22 11.49
N TYR A 285 -9.88 9.40 12.09
CA TYR A 285 -11.01 9.76 12.93
C TYR A 285 -12.13 10.31 12.06
N ARG A 286 -13.37 10.01 12.46
CA ARG A 286 -14.52 10.72 11.95
C ARG A 286 -14.52 12.12 12.55
N GLU A 287 -14.23 13.12 11.72
CA GLU A 287 -14.14 14.51 12.19
C GLU A 287 -15.52 15.17 12.33
N ASP A 288 -16.49 14.90 11.44
CA ASP A 288 -17.82 15.52 11.53
C ASP A 288 -19.01 14.60 11.16
N LYS A 289 -20.22 15.06 11.52
CA LYS A 289 -21.48 14.39 11.15
C LYS A 289 -21.81 14.53 9.65
N GLU A 290 -21.36 15.60 8.99
CA GLU A 290 -21.59 15.83 7.56
C GLU A 290 -20.86 14.80 6.66
N ASP A 291 -19.82 14.14 7.19
CA ASP A 291 -19.07 13.10 6.48
C ASP A 291 -19.84 11.77 6.35
N GLN A 292 -20.99 11.61 7.04
CA GLN A 292 -21.75 10.34 7.04
C GLN A 292 -22.09 9.86 5.63
N LYS A 293 -22.61 10.75 4.78
CA LYS A 293 -23.00 10.37 3.41
C LYS A 293 -21.81 9.96 2.56
N ALA A 294 -20.65 10.61 2.74
CA ALA A 294 -19.43 10.24 2.03
C ALA A 294 -18.87 8.91 2.53
N LEU A 295 -18.92 8.67 3.85
CA LEU A 295 -18.50 7.41 4.46
C LEU A 295 -19.41 6.25 4.07
N ASP A 296 -20.74 6.43 4.10
CA ASP A 296 -21.71 5.43 3.65
C ASP A 296 -21.44 5.04 2.20
N TYR A 297 -21.22 6.05 1.35
CA TYR A 297 -20.86 5.84 -0.04
C TYR A 297 -19.54 5.06 -0.22
N LEU A 298 -18.48 5.45 0.51
CA LEU A 298 -17.21 4.71 0.50
C LEU A 298 -17.37 3.28 1.01
N SER A 299 -18.28 3.05 1.96
CA SER A 299 -18.63 1.71 2.44
C SER A 299 -19.28 0.89 1.33
N GLU A 300 -20.26 1.44 0.62
CA GLU A 300 -20.91 0.78 -0.53
C GLU A 300 -19.90 0.45 -1.66
N GLU A 301 -18.95 1.35 -1.93
CA GLU A 301 -17.89 1.12 -2.90
C GLU A 301 -16.96 -0.03 -2.47
N ASN A 302 -16.51 -0.05 -1.21
CA ASN A 302 -15.69 -1.15 -0.70
C ASN A 302 -16.43 -2.50 -0.75
N TRP A 303 -17.73 -2.52 -0.47
CA TRP A 303 -18.55 -3.73 -0.63
C TRP A 303 -18.76 -4.13 -2.10
N SER A 304 -18.72 -3.17 -3.03
CA SER A 304 -18.70 -3.45 -4.47
C SER A 304 -17.38 -4.13 -4.88
N VAL A 305 -16.24 -3.74 -4.28
CA VAL A 305 -14.95 -4.42 -4.49
C VAL A 305 -15.00 -5.86 -3.98
N VAL A 306 -15.59 -6.11 -2.81
CA VAL A 306 -15.82 -7.48 -2.29
C VAL A 306 -16.66 -8.29 -3.27
N SER A 307 -17.73 -7.72 -3.80
CA SER A 307 -18.61 -8.38 -4.76
C SER A 307 -17.88 -8.72 -6.06
N LEU A 308 -17.02 -7.83 -6.56
CA LEU A 308 -16.18 -8.07 -7.73
C LEU A 308 -15.15 -9.17 -7.47
N ALA A 309 -14.50 -9.19 -6.30
CA ALA A 309 -13.56 -10.24 -5.92
C ALA A 309 -14.25 -11.61 -5.89
N ARG A 310 -15.45 -11.69 -5.30
CA ARG A 310 -16.26 -12.92 -5.29
C ARG A 310 -16.66 -13.37 -6.69
N LYS A 311 -17.06 -12.45 -7.56
CA LYS A 311 -17.37 -12.76 -8.96
C LYS A 311 -16.17 -13.40 -9.67
N LYS A 312 -14.98 -12.78 -9.56
CA LYS A 312 -13.74 -13.34 -10.11
C LYS A 312 -13.43 -14.74 -9.55
N ILE A 313 -13.63 -14.95 -8.25
CA ILE A 313 -13.45 -16.26 -7.60
C ILE A 313 -14.50 -17.28 -8.04
N SER A 314 -15.71 -16.87 -8.39
CA SER A 314 -16.72 -17.80 -8.91
C SER A 314 -16.39 -18.31 -10.32
N GLU A 315 -15.56 -17.59 -11.06
CA GLU A 315 -15.15 -17.91 -12.44
C GLU A 315 -13.91 -18.81 -12.52
N ILE A 316 -13.13 -18.93 -11.43
CA ILE A 316 -11.94 -19.79 -11.40
C ILE A 316 -12.29 -21.25 -11.07
N ASN A 317 -11.43 -22.17 -11.54
CA ASN A 317 -11.55 -23.59 -11.24
C ASN A 317 -10.91 -23.97 -9.90
N GLU A 318 -9.94 -23.19 -9.44
CA GLU A 318 -9.14 -23.48 -8.27
C GLU A 318 -8.78 -22.17 -7.56
N LEU A 319 -8.96 -22.16 -6.24
CA LEU A 319 -8.57 -21.06 -5.38
C LEU A 319 -7.12 -21.22 -4.94
N THR A 320 -6.26 -20.25 -5.24
CA THR A 320 -4.88 -20.21 -4.71
C THR A 320 -4.77 -19.23 -3.53
N GLU A 321 -3.62 -19.23 -2.85
CA GLU A 321 -3.28 -18.23 -1.82
C GLU A 321 -3.50 -16.79 -2.29
N LYS A 322 -3.18 -16.52 -3.56
CA LYS A 322 -3.30 -15.18 -4.13
C LYS A 322 -4.76 -14.75 -4.21
N GLU A 323 -5.64 -15.60 -4.74
CA GLU A 323 -7.06 -15.28 -4.84
C GLU A 323 -7.74 -15.26 -3.46
N TYR A 324 -7.35 -16.15 -2.54
CA TYR A 324 -7.83 -16.11 -1.15
C TYR A 324 -7.43 -14.80 -0.46
N GLN A 325 -6.17 -14.36 -0.60
CA GLN A 325 -5.71 -13.08 -0.04
C GLN A 325 -6.47 -11.88 -0.61
N ILE A 326 -6.75 -11.86 -1.92
CA ILE A 326 -7.53 -10.77 -2.54
C ILE A 326 -8.92 -10.70 -1.92
N TRP A 327 -9.55 -11.84 -1.67
CA TRP A 327 -10.86 -11.90 -1.00
C TRP A 327 -10.79 -11.45 0.46
N GLU A 328 -9.80 -11.96 1.20
CA GLU A 328 -9.53 -11.59 2.59
C GLU A 328 -9.30 -10.08 2.73
N ASP A 329 -8.44 -9.49 1.88
CA ASP A 329 -8.08 -8.07 1.89
C ASP A 329 -9.28 -7.18 1.58
N ALA A 330 -10.03 -7.49 0.52
CA ALA A 330 -11.23 -6.73 0.15
C ALA A 330 -12.26 -6.75 1.29
N THR A 331 -12.48 -7.92 1.89
CA THR A 331 -13.46 -8.10 2.98
C THR A 331 -13.01 -7.39 4.24
N ASN A 332 -11.72 -7.48 4.60
CA ASN A 332 -11.14 -6.75 5.72
C ASN A 332 -11.40 -5.24 5.61
N ARG A 333 -11.10 -4.64 4.46
CA ARG A 333 -11.25 -3.19 4.23
C ARG A 333 -12.72 -2.75 4.27
N ALA A 334 -13.62 -3.53 3.67
CA ALA A 334 -15.04 -3.24 3.69
C ALA A 334 -15.63 -3.33 5.11
N PHE A 335 -15.24 -4.36 5.85
CA PHE A 335 -15.69 -4.57 7.23
C PHE A 335 -15.17 -3.48 8.17
N GLU A 336 -13.87 -3.16 8.13
CA GLU A 336 -13.26 -2.12 8.96
C GLU A 336 -13.96 -0.77 8.79
N LEU A 337 -14.21 -0.36 7.55
CA LEU A 337 -14.90 0.89 7.27
C LEU A 337 -16.35 0.85 7.78
N LYS A 338 -17.06 -0.27 7.55
CA LYS A 338 -18.45 -0.41 7.96
C LYS A 338 -18.62 -0.40 9.48
N GLU A 339 -17.81 -1.17 10.20
CA GLU A 339 -17.78 -1.18 11.67
C GLU A 339 -17.40 0.19 12.24
N GLY A 340 -16.42 0.87 11.63
CA GLY A 340 -16.03 2.23 12.00
C GLY A 340 -17.19 3.22 11.90
N ILE A 341 -17.97 3.12 10.82
CA ILE A 341 -19.16 3.94 10.59
C ILE A 341 -20.26 3.61 11.61
N ASP A 342 -20.63 2.33 11.71
CA ASP A 342 -21.79 1.88 12.49
C ASP A 342 -21.58 2.11 14.00
N ASN A 343 -20.37 1.87 14.49
CA ASN A 343 -20.02 2.02 15.90
C ASN A 343 -19.36 3.37 16.24
N SER A 344 -19.19 4.26 15.24
CA SER A 344 -18.50 5.55 15.39
C SER A 344 -17.10 5.43 16.01
N ILE A 345 -16.38 4.37 15.63
CA ILE A 345 -14.99 4.14 16.05
C ILE A 345 -14.03 4.55 14.92
N PRO A 346 -12.78 4.92 15.26
CA PRO A 346 -11.80 5.28 14.25
C PRO A 346 -11.47 4.12 13.30
N VAL A 347 -11.25 4.42 12.02
CA VAL A 347 -10.99 3.44 10.95
C VAL A 347 -9.49 3.31 10.72
N ARG A 348 -8.96 2.08 10.71
CA ARG A 348 -7.58 1.84 10.31
C ARG A 348 -7.44 1.90 8.80
N VAL A 349 -6.41 2.59 8.32
CA VAL A 349 -6.10 2.72 6.89
C VAL A 349 -4.69 2.21 6.65
N THR A 350 -4.53 1.38 5.63
CA THR A 350 -3.22 0.85 5.23
C THR A 350 -3.19 0.71 3.72
N SER A 351 -2.10 1.13 3.08
CA SER A 351 -1.87 0.94 1.66
C SER A 351 -1.23 -0.43 1.38
N GLY A 352 -1.54 -1.04 0.24
CA GLY A 352 -0.97 -2.33 -0.16
C GLY A 352 -1.69 -3.55 0.43
N LYS A 353 -1.02 -4.70 0.41
CA LYS A 353 -1.60 -5.98 0.86
C LYS A 353 -1.72 -6.01 2.38
N LEU A 354 -2.85 -6.51 2.88
CA LEU A 354 -3.00 -6.79 4.31
C LEU A 354 -2.38 -8.15 4.61
N ILE A 355 -1.72 -8.27 5.75
CA ILE A 355 -1.00 -9.49 6.13
C ILE A 355 -1.37 -9.82 7.58
N PRO A 356 -1.83 -11.05 7.89
CA PRO A 356 -2.19 -11.44 9.25
C PRO A 356 -1.00 -11.48 10.23
N GLU A 357 -0.62 -10.33 10.79
CA GLU A 357 0.55 -10.20 11.68
C GLU A 357 0.19 -9.90 13.15
N ARG A 358 -1.08 -10.01 13.57
CA ARG A 358 -1.51 -9.64 14.94
C ARG A 358 -0.75 -10.43 16.03
N GLU A 359 -0.15 -9.69 16.96
CA GLU A 359 0.74 -10.24 17.99
C GLU A 359 0.00 -10.38 19.34
N ASN A 360 0.24 -11.48 20.04
CA ASN A 360 0.01 -11.58 21.48
C ASN A 360 1.37 -11.63 22.19
N LYS A 361 1.40 -11.15 23.44
CA LYS A 361 2.62 -10.98 24.23
C LYS A 361 2.84 -12.19 25.14
N PHE A 362 3.96 -12.88 24.95
CA PHE A 362 4.30 -14.08 25.72
C PHE A 362 5.51 -13.85 26.62
N LEU A 363 5.45 -14.39 27.83
CA LEU A 363 6.64 -14.60 28.64
C LEU A 363 7.45 -15.74 28.03
N LEU A 364 8.75 -15.51 27.90
CA LEU A 364 9.62 -16.44 27.20
C LEU A 364 10.08 -17.59 28.08
N PRO A 365 10.02 -18.83 27.59
CA PRO A 365 10.73 -19.96 28.17
C PRO A 365 12.21 -19.96 27.72
N ILE A 366 12.97 -18.89 27.98
CA ILE A 366 14.36 -18.76 27.51
C ILE A 366 15.30 -18.40 28.67
N VAL A 367 16.54 -18.89 28.60
CA VAL A 367 17.64 -18.41 29.45
C VAL A 367 18.09 -17.04 28.92
N PHE A 368 17.85 -16.00 29.71
CA PHE A 368 18.27 -14.65 29.36
C PHE A 368 19.76 -14.45 29.66
N PRO A 369 20.53 -13.85 28.74
CA PRO A 369 21.87 -13.38 29.06
C PRO A 369 21.79 -12.19 30.03
N GLU A 370 22.94 -11.78 30.56
CA GLU A 370 23.03 -10.62 31.45
C GLU A 370 22.41 -9.36 30.82
N GLU A 371 21.82 -8.49 31.65
CA GLU A 371 21.16 -7.27 31.17
C GLU A 371 22.09 -6.35 30.37
N THR A 372 23.38 -6.33 30.72
CA THR A 372 24.43 -5.60 30.00
C THR A 372 24.58 -6.10 28.57
N VAL A 373 24.56 -7.42 28.36
CA VAL A 373 24.65 -8.05 27.03
C VAL A 373 23.39 -7.76 26.20
N LEU A 374 22.20 -7.85 26.80
CA LEU A 374 20.95 -7.49 26.13
C LEU A 374 20.91 -6.02 25.70
N ALA A 375 21.44 -5.12 26.54
CA ALA A 375 21.54 -3.70 26.24
C ALA A 375 22.53 -3.45 25.08
N GLU A 376 23.64 -4.18 25.02
CA GLU A 376 24.58 -4.13 23.90
C GLU A 376 23.93 -4.61 22.59
N TYR A 377 23.18 -5.72 22.62
CA TYR A 377 22.45 -6.21 21.45
C TYR A 377 21.44 -5.20 20.93
N LEU A 378 20.67 -4.57 21.82
CA LEU A 378 19.73 -3.50 21.43
C LEU A 378 20.46 -2.30 20.81
N LYS A 379 21.60 -1.89 21.39
CA LYS A 379 22.42 -0.81 20.84
C LYS A 379 22.91 -1.15 19.43
N HIS A 380 23.40 -2.37 19.22
CA HIS A 380 23.86 -2.83 17.91
C HIS A 380 22.72 -2.90 16.88
N ALA A 381 21.55 -3.43 17.25
CA ALA A 381 20.37 -3.47 16.36
C ALA A 381 19.95 -2.07 15.91
N LYS A 382 19.82 -1.12 16.85
CA LYS A 382 19.49 0.29 16.56
C LYS A 382 20.49 0.96 15.64
N GLN A 383 21.78 0.72 15.88
CA GLN A 383 22.85 1.28 15.05
C GLN A 383 22.78 0.72 13.62
N ARG A 384 22.56 -0.59 13.45
CA ARG A 384 22.42 -1.23 12.14
C ARG A 384 21.21 -0.71 11.37
N GLU A 385 20.05 -0.61 12.03
CA GLU A 385 18.83 -0.07 11.43
C GLU A 385 19.04 1.37 10.93
N THR A 386 19.57 2.23 11.82
CA THR A 386 19.82 3.65 11.51
C THR A 386 20.82 3.79 10.37
N GLU A 387 21.92 3.03 10.42
CA GLU A 387 22.95 3.07 9.38
C GLU A 387 22.40 2.61 8.02
N TYR A 388 21.62 1.52 7.99
CA TYR A 388 20.99 1.04 6.76
C TYR A 388 19.99 2.06 6.19
N HIS A 389 19.17 2.68 7.04
CA HIS A 389 18.23 3.73 6.64
C HIS A 389 18.95 4.93 6.02
N VAL A 390 20.02 5.41 6.64
CA VAL A 390 20.85 6.51 6.11
C VAL A 390 21.46 6.16 4.76
N ARG A 391 21.94 4.91 4.58
CA ARG A 391 22.45 4.44 3.28
C ARG A 391 21.36 4.41 2.22
N LEU A 392 20.13 4.01 2.57
CA LEU A 392 18.99 4.03 1.64
C LEU A 392 18.58 5.44 1.23
N LYS A 393 18.50 6.39 2.18
CA LYS A 393 18.20 7.80 1.87
C LYS A 393 19.21 8.38 0.87
N LYS A 394 20.49 8.05 1.04
CA LYS A 394 21.55 8.45 0.09
C LYS A 394 21.45 7.74 -1.26
N LEU A 395 20.97 6.49 -1.29
CA LEU A 395 20.82 5.71 -2.52
C LEU A 395 19.60 6.15 -3.33
N TYR A 396 18.52 6.58 -2.66
CA TYR A 396 17.25 6.98 -3.28
C TYR A 396 16.83 8.40 -2.83
N PRO A 397 17.65 9.42 -3.12
CA PRO A 397 17.33 10.81 -2.78
C PRO A 397 16.14 11.32 -3.59
N PHE A 398 15.50 12.36 -3.04
CA PHE A 398 14.54 13.19 -3.73
C PHE A 398 15.01 14.64 -3.72
N HIS A 399 15.21 15.19 -4.91
CA HIS A 399 15.59 16.58 -5.11
C HIS A 399 14.77 17.19 -6.24
N LEU A 400 13.96 18.21 -5.92
CA LEU A 400 12.90 18.73 -6.79
C LEU A 400 13.32 19.06 -8.23
N LEU A 401 14.54 19.57 -8.43
CA LEU A 401 15.02 20.03 -9.73
C LEU A 401 15.73 18.94 -10.55
N PHE A 402 16.35 17.97 -9.89
CA PHE A 402 17.24 17.02 -10.57
C PHE A 402 16.91 15.55 -10.30
N GLU A 403 16.25 15.20 -9.21
CA GLU A 403 15.86 13.83 -8.82
C GLU A 403 14.41 13.84 -8.35
N ASN A 404 13.51 13.98 -9.32
CA ASN A 404 12.06 14.03 -9.09
C ASN A 404 11.37 12.92 -9.90
N CYS A 405 10.03 12.87 -9.83
CA CYS A 405 9.26 11.80 -10.47
C CYS A 405 9.50 11.69 -11.97
N THR A 406 9.69 12.83 -12.64
CA THR A 406 9.93 12.95 -14.08
C THR A 406 11.34 12.60 -14.46
N THR A 407 12.34 13.17 -13.79
CA THR A 407 13.74 12.92 -14.14
C THR A 407 14.12 11.47 -13.90
N GLU A 408 13.70 10.89 -12.77
CA GLU A 408 14.05 9.52 -12.40
C GLU A 408 13.39 8.48 -13.30
N ILE A 409 12.12 8.65 -13.68
CA ILE A 409 11.46 7.69 -14.59
C ILE A 409 12.07 7.74 -16.00
N ILE A 410 12.33 8.93 -16.54
CA ILE A 410 12.94 9.10 -17.86
C ILE A 410 14.38 8.57 -17.86
N ARG A 411 15.18 8.85 -16.82
CA ARG A 411 16.51 8.23 -16.67
C ARG A 411 16.43 6.71 -16.57
N SER A 412 15.48 6.17 -15.81
CA SER A 412 15.29 4.72 -15.68
C SER A 412 14.97 4.07 -17.02
N VAL A 413 14.13 4.72 -17.84
CA VAL A 413 13.83 4.30 -19.22
C VAL A 413 15.10 4.32 -20.06
N GLN A 414 15.81 5.45 -20.13
CA GLN A 414 17.03 5.59 -20.94
C GLN A 414 18.12 4.59 -20.55
N ASN A 415 18.34 4.42 -19.24
CA ASN A 415 19.35 3.52 -18.69
C ASN A 415 19.01 2.03 -18.94
N SER A 416 17.73 1.68 -19.13
CA SER A 416 17.34 0.31 -19.49
C SER A 416 17.89 -0.11 -20.87
N PHE A 417 18.20 0.86 -21.73
CA PHE A 417 18.81 0.65 -23.05
C PHE A 417 20.33 0.95 -23.08
N ASP A 418 20.99 1.17 -21.93
CA ASP A 418 22.44 1.44 -21.90
C ASP A 418 23.30 0.18 -22.02
N ALA A 419 22.67 -1.01 -22.02
CA ALA A 419 23.35 -2.25 -22.33
C ALA A 419 23.81 -2.25 -23.80
N LYS A 420 25.06 -2.68 -24.05
CA LYS A 420 25.74 -2.64 -25.37
C LYS A 420 24.96 -3.28 -26.54
N GLU A 421 23.91 -4.06 -26.27
CA GLU A 421 23.19 -4.86 -27.25
C GLU A 421 21.92 -4.19 -27.82
N ASN A 422 21.40 -3.12 -27.21
CA ASN A 422 20.16 -2.48 -27.65
C ASN A 422 20.28 -0.96 -27.60
N PRO A 423 20.44 -0.25 -28.74
CA PRO A 423 20.46 1.21 -28.73
C PRO A 423 19.13 1.77 -28.22
N PHE A 424 19.17 2.96 -27.63
CA PHE A 424 17.97 3.65 -27.20
C PHE A 424 17.10 4.05 -28.42
N PRO A 425 15.78 3.78 -28.43
CA PRO A 425 14.89 4.09 -29.55
C PRO A 425 14.53 5.58 -29.61
N GLY A 426 15.47 6.38 -30.13
CA GLY A 426 15.35 7.82 -30.31
C GLY A 426 16.56 8.57 -29.77
N GLU A 427 16.37 9.85 -29.43
CA GLU A 427 17.37 10.71 -28.82
C GLU A 427 17.17 10.79 -27.30
N LYS A 428 18.26 10.58 -26.56
CA LYS A 428 18.23 10.70 -25.09
C LYS A 428 18.05 12.15 -24.68
N ILE A 429 17.17 12.36 -23.71
CA ILE A 429 16.96 13.62 -23.03
C ILE A 429 18.07 13.79 -21.99
N ASN A 430 18.88 14.85 -22.17
CA ASN A 430 19.82 15.31 -21.16
C ASN A 430 19.15 16.36 -20.26
N PHE A 431 19.17 16.12 -18.95
CA PHE A 431 18.57 17.01 -17.95
C PHE A 431 19.46 18.19 -17.53
N ASP A 432 20.77 18.12 -17.77
CA ASP A 432 21.73 19.14 -17.31
C ASP A 432 21.44 20.53 -17.91
N TYR A 433 20.82 20.57 -19.10
CA TYR A 433 20.51 21.80 -19.84
C TYR A 433 19.04 21.88 -20.26
N SER A 434 18.16 21.08 -19.65
CA SER A 434 16.75 20.97 -20.06
C SER A 434 15.78 21.27 -18.93
N ILE A 435 14.69 21.97 -19.26
CA ILE A 435 13.53 22.16 -18.39
C ILE A 435 12.61 20.93 -18.34
N ALA A 436 13.00 19.81 -18.97
CA ALA A 436 12.29 18.53 -18.97
C ALA A 436 12.23 17.85 -17.59
N PHE A 437 12.74 18.46 -16.52
CA PHE A 437 12.40 18.05 -15.15
C PHE A 437 10.96 18.42 -14.75
N ILE A 438 10.30 19.31 -15.52
CA ILE A 438 8.89 19.68 -15.37
C ILE A 438 8.03 18.75 -16.24
N PRO A 439 7.01 18.06 -15.69
CA PRO A 439 6.22 17.04 -16.39
C PRO A 439 5.68 17.43 -17.77
N PHE A 440 5.13 18.65 -17.93
CA PHE A 440 4.58 19.08 -19.21
C PHE A 440 5.68 19.23 -20.29
N HIS A 441 6.80 19.88 -19.95
CA HIS A 441 7.95 19.99 -20.86
C HIS A 441 8.61 18.64 -21.14
N ALA A 442 8.59 17.74 -20.16
CA ALA A 442 9.07 16.38 -20.32
C ALA A 442 8.23 15.60 -21.34
N SER A 443 6.90 15.71 -21.27
CA SER A 443 5.99 15.12 -22.25
C SER A 443 6.29 15.60 -23.67
N ASP A 444 6.50 16.90 -23.85
CA ASP A 444 6.90 17.49 -25.15
C ASP A 444 8.27 17.00 -25.62
N SER A 445 9.23 16.89 -24.71
CA SER A 445 10.59 16.40 -25.01
C SER A 445 10.57 14.93 -25.42
N VAL A 446 9.81 14.10 -24.70
CA VAL A 446 9.61 12.69 -25.04
C VAL A 446 8.94 12.57 -26.41
N PHE A 447 7.88 13.33 -26.67
CA PHE A 447 7.18 13.29 -27.95
C PHE A 447 8.09 13.65 -29.13
N LYS A 448 8.99 14.63 -28.96
CA LYS A 448 9.91 15.09 -30.02
C LYS A 448 11.13 14.18 -30.20
N ASN A 449 11.71 13.71 -29.10
CA ASN A 449 13.01 13.06 -29.11
C ASN A 449 12.91 11.54 -29.14
N TRP A 450 11.85 10.96 -28.57
CA TRP A 450 11.67 9.51 -28.56
C TRP A 450 10.79 9.08 -29.74
N ASN A 451 10.95 7.83 -30.19
CA ASN A 451 10.16 7.28 -31.27
C ASN A 451 8.67 7.19 -30.87
N SER A 452 7.88 8.23 -31.17
CA SER A 452 6.49 8.39 -30.73
C SER A 452 5.52 8.27 -31.91
N THR A 453 4.35 7.66 -31.69
CA THR A 453 3.28 7.51 -32.71
C THR A 453 2.14 8.50 -32.56
N GLY A 454 2.00 9.12 -31.40
CA GLY A 454 0.93 10.08 -31.15
C GLY A 454 0.86 10.50 -29.70
N GLN A 455 0.02 11.50 -29.46
CA GLN A 455 -0.28 12.00 -28.13
C GLN A 455 -1.79 12.12 -27.96
N THR A 456 -2.30 11.74 -26.79
CA THR A 456 -3.72 11.83 -26.46
C THR A 456 -3.87 12.47 -25.09
N THR A 457 -4.92 13.27 -24.91
CA THR A 457 -5.22 13.91 -23.63
C THR A 457 -6.36 13.16 -22.95
N LEU A 458 -6.09 12.60 -21.77
CA LEU A 458 -7.12 12.06 -20.89
C LEU A 458 -7.55 13.16 -19.93
N LEU A 459 -8.77 13.67 -20.12
CA LEU A 459 -9.31 14.76 -19.33
C LEU A 459 -9.49 14.35 -17.86
N SER A 460 -9.34 15.32 -16.96
CA SER A 460 -9.78 15.16 -15.57
C SER A 460 -11.29 14.94 -15.50
N TYR A 461 -11.75 14.33 -14.39
CA TYR A 461 -13.17 14.05 -14.18
C TYR A 461 -14.05 15.28 -14.41
N ARG A 462 -13.72 16.43 -13.82
CA ARG A 462 -14.50 17.67 -14.00
C ARG A 462 -14.55 18.08 -15.46
N ARG A 463 -13.41 18.14 -16.15
CA ARG A 463 -13.34 18.59 -17.57
C ARG A 463 -14.12 17.67 -18.50
N ARG A 464 -14.09 16.36 -18.23
CA ARG A 464 -14.90 15.39 -18.97
C ARG A 464 -16.39 15.63 -18.75
N LYS A 465 -16.85 15.72 -17.50
CA LYS A 465 -18.25 16.00 -17.16
C LYS A 465 -18.74 17.35 -17.69
N LEU A 466 -17.87 18.37 -17.66
CA LEU A 466 -18.17 19.68 -18.23
C LEU A 466 -18.33 19.61 -19.75
N SER A 467 -17.45 18.87 -20.44
CA SER A 467 -17.57 18.62 -21.88
C SER A 467 -18.87 17.89 -22.22
N GLU A 468 -19.20 16.82 -21.48
CA GLU A 468 -20.47 16.08 -21.64
C GLU A 468 -21.71 16.97 -21.41
N LEU A 469 -21.66 17.82 -20.39
CA LEU A 469 -22.76 18.74 -20.06
C LEU A 469 -22.94 19.80 -21.15
N LEU A 470 -21.87 20.43 -21.60
CA LEU A 470 -21.91 21.48 -22.62
C LEU A 470 -22.23 20.93 -24.02
N GLN A 471 -21.92 19.66 -24.30
CA GLN A 471 -22.39 18.99 -25.52
C GLN A 471 -23.91 18.79 -25.51
N LYS A 472 -24.50 18.50 -24.34
CA LYS A 472 -25.95 18.32 -24.19
C LYS A 472 -26.71 19.66 -24.13
N ASP A 473 -26.14 20.66 -23.45
CA ASP A 473 -26.72 22.00 -23.31
C ASP A 473 -25.61 23.07 -23.33
N PRO A 474 -25.32 23.65 -24.51
CA PRO A 474 -24.22 24.60 -24.72
C PRO A 474 -24.53 26.03 -24.21
N SER A 475 -25.46 26.19 -23.25
CA SER A 475 -25.82 27.52 -22.77
C SER A 475 -24.69 28.21 -22.00
N PHE A 476 -24.50 29.51 -22.27
CA PHE A 476 -23.54 30.36 -21.54
C PHE A 476 -23.83 30.37 -20.03
N LYS A 477 -25.11 30.27 -19.64
CA LYS A 477 -25.54 30.17 -18.25
C LYS A 477 -24.95 28.94 -17.55
N ASN A 478 -24.97 27.78 -18.20
CA ASN A 478 -24.37 26.56 -17.65
C ASN A 478 -22.85 26.69 -17.55
N SER A 479 -22.19 27.22 -18.59
CA SER A 479 -20.74 27.45 -18.57
C SER A 479 -20.31 28.37 -17.41
N LEU A 480 -21.03 29.48 -17.22
CA LEU A 480 -20.77 30.40 -16.10
C LEU A 480 -21.05 29.72 -14.75
N ARG A 481 -22.15 28.96 -14.63
CA ARG A 481 -22.50 28.22 -13.41
C ARG A 481 -21.42 27.21 -13.01
N GLU A 482 -20.88 26.46 -13.97
CA GLU A 482 -19.83 25.46 -13.72
C GLU A 482 -18.42 26.07 -13.56
N SER A 483 -18.26 27.38 -13.79
CA SER A 483 -17.00 28.09 -13.52
C SER A 483 -16.78 28.36 -12.03
N PHE A 484 -17.86 28.45 -11.24
CA PHE A 484 -17.80 28.72 -9.79
C PHE A 484 -17.98 27.45 -8.97
N THR A 485 -17.20 27.31 -7.91
CA THR A 485 -17.25 26.13 -7.01
C THR A 485 -18.56 26.01 -6.25
N PHE A 486 -19.18 27.12 -5.88
CA PHE A 486 -20.42 27.15 -5.08
C PHE A 486 -21.70 26.94 -5.90
N SER A 487 -21.66 27.12 -7.22
CA SER A 487 -22.83 26.91 -8.10
C SER A 487 -22.70 25.70 -9.02
N SER A 488 -21.52 25.08 -9.07
CA SER A 488 -21.27 23.91 -9.91
C SER A 488 -22.22 22.77 -9.57
N THR A 489 -22.78 22.14 -10.60
CA THR A 489 -23.55 20.90 -10.46
C THR A 489 -22.68 19.65 -10.51
N ILE A 490 -21.46 19.79 -11.03
CA ILE A 490 -20.47 18.71 -11.12
C ILE A 490 -19.73 18.55 -9.80
N TYR A 491 -19.28 19.66 -9.20
CA TYR A 491 -18.45 19.66 -8.01
C TYR A 491 -19.27 19.76 -6.71
N LYS A 492 -18.81 19.03 -5.70
CA LYS A 492 -19.30 19.16 -4.32
C LYS A 492 -18.14 19.61 -3.43
N PRO A 493 -18.30 20.70 -2.65
CA PRO A 493 -17.31 21.12 -1.68
C PRO A 493 -16.93 19.98 -0.72
N ASN A 494 -15.64 19.84 -0.45
CA ASN A 494 -15.11 18.86 0.50
C ASN A 494 -13.97 19.47 1.32
N ARG A 495 -13.59 18.80 2.42
CA ARG A 495 -12.61 19.33 3.39
C ARG A 495 -11.16 19.31 2.90
N GLU A 496 -10.83 18.43 1.94
CA GLU A 496 -9.46 18.31 1.42
C GLU A 496 -9.10 19.46 0.50
N ASP A 497 -10.10 20.09 -0.12
CA ASP A 497 -9.90 21.20 -1.02
C ASP A 497 -9.62 22.51 -0.26
N HIS A 498 -8.65 23.27 -0.79
CA HIS A 498 -8.43 24.65 -0.38
C HIS A 498 -9.57 25.56 -0.84
N PHE A 499 -9.71 26.73 -0.25
CA PHE A 499 -10.77 27.65 -0.65
C PHE A 499 -10.44 28.36 -1.98
N PHE A 500 -11.13 28.02 -3.06
CA PHE A 500 -11.05 28.74 -4.34
C PHE A 500 -12.47 28.93 -4.93
N PRO A 501 -12.92 30.18 -5.21
CA PRO A 501 -14.23 30.43 -5.80
C PRO A 501 -14.36 30.01 -7.27
N LEU A 502 -13.25 30.00 -8.03
CA LEU A 502 -13.26 29.77 -9.48
C LEU A 502 -12.34 28.62 -9.89
N PHE A 503 -12.85 27.76 -10.77
CA PHE A 503 -12.09 26.73 -11.46
C PHE A 503 -11.22 27.30 -12.58
N THR A 504 -9.98 26.86 -12.70
CA THR A 504 -9.00 27.35 -13.69
C THR A 504 -8.50 26.28 -14.67
N ASP A 505 -9.05 25.07 -14.57
CA ASP A 505 -8.66 23.88 -15.35
C ASP A 505 -9.19 23.85 -16.78
N ASP A 506 -10.29 24.55 -17.06
CA ASP A 506 -10.89 24.66 -18.39
C ASP A 506 -10.60 25.99 -19.10
N VAL A 507 -10.03 26.98 -18.40
CA VAL A 507 -9.73 28.30 -18.98
C VAL A 507 -8.22 28.56 -19.06
N PHE A 508 -7.73 28.86 -20.27
CA PHE A 508 -6.34 29.27 -20.49
C PHE A 508 -6.19 30.79 -20.42
N TRP A 509 -6.89 31.53 -21.28
CA TRP A 509 -6.75 32.99 -21.41
C TRP A 509 -7.27 33.78 -20.20
N LEU A 510 -8.33 33.30 -19.57
CA LEU A 510 -8.91 33.95 -18.38
C LEU A 510 -8.22 33.52 -17.08
N ARG A 511 -7.23 32.63 -17.14
CA ARG A 511 -6.56 32.07 -15.96
C ARG A 511 -5.94 33.14 -15.05
N PRO A 512 -5.26 34.20 -15.54
CA PRO A 512 -4.74 35.24 -14.66
C PRO A 512 -5.84 36.01 -13.92
N ILE A 513 -6.99 36.25 -14.58
CA ILE A 513 -8.14 36.93 -13.98
C ILE A 513 -8.75 36.06 -12.88
N TYR A 514 -8.98 34.78 -13.19
CA TYR A 514 -9.55 33.83 -12.22
C TYR A 514 -8.59 33.60 -11.06
N GLY A 515 -7.29 33.53 -11.33
CA GLY A 515 -6.24 33.44 -10.32
C GLY A 515 -6.21 34.66 -9.41
N THR A 516 -6.43 35.87 -9.94
CA THR A 516 -6.57 37.09 -9.12
C THR A 516 -7.76 37.00 -8.16
N VAL A 517 -8.91 36.54 -8.64
CA VAL A 517 -10.11 36.34 -7.81
C VAL A 517 -9.85 35.29 -6.72
N ASN A 518 -9.24 34.16 -7.10
CA ASN A 518 -8.90 33.08 -6.17
C ASN A 518 -7.87 33.53 -5.11
N LEU A 519 -6.86 34.30 -5.50
CA LEU A 519 -5.89 34.90 -4.58
C LEU A 519 -6.57 35.86 -3.60
N GLY A 520 -7.43 36.76 -4.09
CA GLY A 520 -8.17 37.69 -3.24
C GLY A 520 -9.07 36.96 -2.22
N ALA A 521 -9.72 35.89 -2.67
CA ALA A 521 -10.50 35.01 -1.81
C ALA A 521 -9.63 34.27 -0.78
N GLY A 522 -8.46 33.77 -1.18
CA GLY A 522 -7.46 33.17 -0.27
C GLY A 522 -6.93 34.16 0.76
N LEU A 523 -6.70 35.42 0.39
CA LEU A 523 -6.25 36.49 1.30
C LEU A 523 -7.32 36.79 2.35
N GLY A 524 -8.57 36.93 1.91
CA GLY A 524 -9.72 37.11 2.80
C GLY A 524 -9.87 35.95 3.78
N ALA A 525 -9.84 34.71 3.28
CA ALA A 525 -9.94 33.51 4.11
C ALA A 525 -8.78 33.38 5.11
N THR A 526 -7.55 33.69 4.70
CA THR A 526 -6.37 33.71 5.59
C THR A 526 -6.54 34.75 6.69
N THR A 527 -6.99 35.96 6.33
CA THR A 527 -7.19 37.05 7.28
C THR A 527 -8.25 36.70 8.32
N ILE A 528 -9.40 36.17 7.88
CA ILE A 528 -10.44 35.66 8.78
C ILE A 528 -9.87 34.53 9.64
N GLY A 529 -9.09 33.63 9.04
CA GLY A 529 -8.42 32.51 9.71
C GLY A 529 -7.49 32.95 10.85
N ILE A 530 -6.81 34.10 10.74
CA ILE A 530 -5.99 34.64 11.84
C ILE A 530 -6.85 34.93 13.06
N PHE A 531 -8.02 35.54 12.85
CA PHE A 531 -8.94 35.88 13.95
C PHE A 531 -9.72 34.68 14.49
N THR A 532 -9.97 33.66 13.65
CA THR A 532 -10.65 32.43 14.08
C THR A 532 -9.72 31.34 14.57
N SER A 533 -8.41 31.49 14.38
CA SER A 533 -7.35 30.53 14.78
C SER A 533 -7.48 30.02 16.22
N PRO A 534 -7.81 30.86 17.23
CA PRO A 534 -8.01 30.39 18.61
C PRO A 534 -9.17 29.40 18.78
N PHE A 535 -10.14 29.41 17.86
CA PHE A 535 -11.38 28.63 17.93
C PHE A 535 -11.37 27.41 17.00
N ASP A 536 -10.66 27.48 15.87
CA ASP A 536 -10.58 26.41 14.86
C ASP A 536 -9.20 25.73 14.79
N LYS A 537 -8.33 25.98 15.78
CA LYS A 537 -6.96 25.48 15.86
C LYS A 537 -6.10 25.85 14.63
N GLY A 538 -6.45 26.93 13.94
CA GLY A 538 -5.73 27.43 12.78
C GLY A 538 -6.08 26.76 11.45
N GLU A 539 -7.12 25.92 11.39
CA GLU A 539 -7.51 25.20 10.17
C GLU A 539 -7.83 26.18 9.02
N ARG A 540 -8.61 27.23 9.28
CA ARG A 540 -8.99 28.22 8.26
C ARG A 540 -7.80 29.06 7.80
N PHE A 541 -6.89 29.38 8.72
CA PHE A 541 -5.64 30.06 8.38
C PHE A 541 -4.81 29.20 7.43
N GLN A 542 -4.60 27.92 7.75
CA GLN A 542 -3.85 26.99 6.93
C GLN A 542 -4.47 26.83 5.53
N LYS A 543 -5.79 26.61 5.45
CA LYS A 543 -6.51 26.46 4.18
C LYS A 543 -6.49 27.73 3.33
N GLY A 544 -6.63 28.90 3.96
CA GLY A 544 -6.50 30.19 3.29
C GLY A 544 -5.10 30.40 2.74
N PHE A 545 -4.07 30.12 3.54
CA PHE A 545 -2.67 30.27 3.16
C PHE A 545 -2.28 29.31 2.02
N GLN A 546 -2.74 28.07 2.07
CA GLN A 546 -2.57 27.12 0.97
C GLN A 546 -3.24 27.63 -0.32
N SER A 547 -4.46 28.16 -0.25
CA SER A 547 -5.14 28.76 -1.40
C SER A 547 -4.33 29.89 -2.06
N LEU A 548 -3.69 30.75 -1.25
CA LEU A 548 -2.78 31.77 -1.74
C LEU A 548 -1.61 31.18 -2.52
N PHE A 549 -0.94 30.19 -1.91
CA PHE A 549 0.21 29.54 -2.49
C PHE A 549 -0.14 28.85 -3.82
N PHE A 550 -1.28 28.17 -3.88
CA PHE A 550 -1.73 27.46 -5.08
C PHE A 550 -2.27 28.37 -6.19
N SER A 551 -2.74 29.58 -5.86
CA SER A 551 -3.21 30.55 -6.85
C SER A 551 -2.08 31.37 -7.48
N PHE A 552 -0.89 31.41 -6.87
CA PHE A 552 0.23 32.22 -7.36
C PHE A 552 0.72 31.81 -8.77
N PRO A 553 0.86 30.52 -9.12
CA PRO A 553 1.31 30.12 -10.47
C PRO A 553 0.30 30.43 -11.58
N GLU A 554 -0.95 30.71 -11.24
CA GLU A 554 -2.00 31.02 -12.22
C GLU A 554 -1.79 32.36 -12.92
N PHE A 555 -1.02 33.27 -12.32
CA PHE A 555 -0.60 34.53 -12.95
C PHE A 555 0.29 34.32 -14.18
N VAL A 556 1.04 33.21 -14.22
CA VAL A 556 1.92 32.85 -15.34
C VAL A 556 1.34 31.72 -16.19
N PHE A 557 0.01 31.62 -16.25
CA PHE A 557 -0.74 30.60 -16.99
C PHE A 557 -0.46 29.16 -16.54
N PHE A 558 0.08 28.94 -15.33
CA PHE A 558 0.29 27.60 -14.81
C PHE A 558 -0.89 27.21 -13.92
N ASN A 559 -1.51 26.05 -14.19
CA ASN A 559 -2.62 25.56 -13.36
C ASN A 559 -2.09 24.55 -12.34
N ILE A 560 -2.38 24.77 -11.06
CA ILE A 560 -2.22 23.77 -10.02
C ILE A 560 -3.61 23.29 -9.59
N ARG A 561 -3.76 21.96 -9.48
CA ARG A 561 -4.95 21.21 -9.06
C ARG A 561 -5.98 22.05 -8.28
N LYS A 562 -7.20 22.12 -8.81
CA LYS A 562 -8.38 22.69 -8.13
C LYS A 562 -9.52 21.69 -8.11
N GLY A 563 -9.92 21.30 -6.91
CA GLY A 563 -11.03 20.39 -6.69
C GLY A 563 -10.58 18.94 -6.65
N THR A 564 -11.14 18.19 -5.72
CA THR A 564 -11.04 16.74 -5.61
C THR A 564 -12.42 16.11 -5.67
N PHE A 565 -12.45 14.84 -6.06
CA PHE A 565 -13.68 14.05 -6.22
C PHE A 565 -13.59 12.73 -5.45
N PRO A 566 -13.42 12.78 -4.12
CA PRO A 566 -13.28 11.56 -3.30
C PRO A 566 -14.53 10.69 -3.28
N ALA A 567 -15.70 11.26 -3.63
CA ALA A 567 -16.99 10.59 -3.63
C ALA A 567 -17.43 10.11 -5.03
N VAL A 568 -16.53 9.95 -6.00
CA VAL A 568 -16.87 9.39 -7.33
C VAL A 568 -16.68 7.88 -7.33
N SER A 569 -17.62 7.15 -7.94
CA SER A 569 -17.71 5.69 -7.87
C SER A 569 -16.71 5.08 -8.82
N MET A 570 -16.17 3.90 -8.49
CA MET A 570 -15.48 3.08 -9.47
C MET A 570 -16.41 2.66 -10.63
N ARG A 571 -17.73 2.67 -10.44
CA ARG A 571 -18.71 2.42 -11.52
C ARG A 571 -18.81 3.57 -12.53
N GLU A 572 -18.29 4.75 -12.19
CA GLU A 572 -18.23 5.91 -13.09
C GLU A 572 -16.90 6.00 -13.86
N ILE A 573 -16.05 4.98 -13.73
CA ILE A 573 -14.84 4.82 -14.53
C ILE A 573 -15.27 4.62 -15.99
N PRO A 574 -14.85 5.49 -16.92
CA PRO A 574 -15.16 5.32 -18.34
C PRO A 574 -14.55 4.03 -18.88
N GLU A 575 -15.31 3.32 -19.73
CA GLU A 575 -14.82 2.17 -20.52
C GLU A 575 -13.53 2.50 -21.30
N GLU A 576 -13.34 3.77 -21.67
CA GLU A 576 -12.17 4.29 -22.38
C GLU A 576 -10.85 4.15 -21.59
N ILE A 577 -10.90 4.09 -20.25
CA ILE A 577 -9.72 3.79 -19.42
C ILE A 577 -9.33 2.30 -19.55
N PHE A 578 -10.32 1.42 -19.72
CA PHE A 578 -10.15 -0.02 -19.91
C PHE A 578 -9.79 -0.42 -21.35
N ARG A 579 -10.02 0.44 -22.36
CA ARG A 579 -9.73 0.15 -23.78
C ARG A 579 -8.27 -0.19 -24.10
N PHE A 580 -7.35 0.12 -23.20
CA PHE A 580 -5.94 -0.21 -23.35
C PHE A 580 -5.53 -1.48 -22.55
N GLN A 581 -6.48 -2.25 -22.01
CA GLN A 581 -6.23 -3.55 -21.41
C GLN A 581 -6.07 -4.67 -22.45
N ASP A 582 -6.65 -4.49 -23.64
CA ASP A 582 -6.74 -5.53 -24.68
C ASP A 582 -5.54 -5.59 -25.64
N GLU A 583 -4.48 -4.83 -25.39
CA GLU A 583 -3.24 -4.88 -26.18
C GLU A 583 -2.15 -5.57 -25.34
N ASP A 584 -2.03 -6.90 -25.52
CA ASP A 584 -0.94 -7.77 -25.01
C ASP A 584 0.45 -7.27 -25.43
#